data_AF-A0A6G3MLV2-F1
#
_entry.id   AF-A0A6G3MLV2-F1
#
_cell.length_a   1.000
_cell.length_b   1.000
_cell.length_c   1.000
_cell.angle_alpha   90.00
_cell.angle_beta   90.00
_cell.angle_gamma   90.00
#
_symmetry.space_group_name_H-M   'P 1'
#
loop_
_entity.id
_entity.type
_entity.pdbx_description
1 polymer ?
#
loop_
_entity_poly.entity_id
_entity_poly.type
_entity_poly.pdbx_seq_one_letter_code
_entity_poly.pdbx_strand_id
1 'polypeptide(L)'
;MQQENVNRSIIVVQQSMTPSAKQALYDMAPKYILECFLENELMFNIMEHELVPEHIVMTPSEKAELLQRYKLKESQLPRIQITDPVARYLGLQRGQVVKIIRPSETAGRYVTYRITQ
;
A
#
# COMPACT_ATOMS: atom_id res chain seq x y z
N MET A 1 -16.11 13.00 -10.42
CA MET A 1 -14.67 13.33 -10.32
C MET A 1 -14.31 14.63 -11.03
N GLN A 2 -14.51 14.76 -12.35
CA GLN A 2 -14.18 16.00 -13.07
C GLN A 2 -14.97 17.23 -12.56
N GLN A 3 -16.28 17.07 -12.39
CA GLN A 3 -17.15 18.15 -11.91
C GLN A 3 -16.80 18.60 -10.49
N GLU A 4 -16.49 17.64 -9.62
CA GLU A 4 -16.15 17.84 -8.21
C GLU A 4 -14.65 18.12 -7.97
N ASN A 5 -13.84 18.18 -9.03
CA ASN A 5 -12.38 18.33 -8.95
C ASN A 5 -11.68 17.32 -8.00
N VAL A 6 -12.13 16.07 -8.02
CA VAL A 6 -11.59 14.98 -7.18
C VAL A 6 -10.59 14.14 -7.98
N ASN A 7 -9.39 13.99 -7.44
CA ASN A 7 -8.29 13.28 -8.11
C ASN A 7 -8.11 11.82 -7.65
N ARG A 8 -8.66 11.46 -6.49
CA ARG A 8 -8.62 10.09 -5.92
C ARG A 8 -10.02 9.59 -5.66
N SER A 9 -10.32 8.36 -6.07
CA SER A 9 -11.61 7.74 -5.75
C SER A 9 -11.47 6.23 -5.54
N ILE A 10 -12.29 5.72 -4.63
CA ILE A 10 -12.42 4.31 -4.33
C ILE A 10 -13.72 3.82 -4.99
N ILE A 11 -13.63 2.74 -5.76
CA ILE A 11 -14.74 2.08 -6.42
C ILE A 11 -14.92 0.71 -5.76
N VAL A 12 -16.08 0.44 -5.18
CA VAL A 12 -16.42 -0.86 -4.59
C VAL A 12 -17.36 -1.60 -5.53
N VAL A 13 -16.99 -2.82 -5.92
CA VAL A 13 -17.77 -3.64 -6.86
C VAL A 13 -18.14 -4.98 -6.23
N GLN A 14 -19.33 -5.49 -6.54
CA GLN A 14 -19.79 -6.79 -6.01
C GLN A 14 -19.15 -7.96 -6.76
N GLN A 15 -18.88 -7.78 -8.05
CA GLN A 15 -18.26 -8.76 -8.93
C GLN A 15 -17.04 -8.14 -9.62
N SER A 16 -16.12 -8.98 -10.06
CA SER A 16 -14.90 -8.52 -10.73
C SER A 16 -15.22 -7.68 -11.98
N MET A 17 -14.52 -6.56 -12.14
CA MET A 17 -14.66 -5.72 -13.34
C MET A 17 -14.22 -6.45 -14.61
N THR A 18 -14.84 -6.08 -15.74
CA THR A 18 -14.42 -6.54 -17.07
C THR A 18 -13.00 -6.08 -17.39
N PRO A 19 -12.24 -6.82 -18.22
CA PRO A 19 -10.88 -6.42 -18.60
C PRO A 19 -10.81 -5.01 -19.20
N SER A 20 -11.76 -4.63 -20.04
CA SER A 20 -11.83 -3.30 -20.66
C SER A 20 -12.02 -2.19 -19.62
N ALA A 21 -12.85 -2.43 -18.60
CA ALA A 21 -13.04 -1.47 -17.51
C ALA A 21 -11.76 -1.33 -16.67
N LYS A 22 -11.07 -2.45 -16.36
CA LYS A 22 -9.77 -2.42 -15.66
C LYS A 22 -8.74 -1.60 -16.44
N GLN A 23 -8.64 -1.81 -17.75
CA GLN A 23 -7.72 -1.07 -18.60
C GLN A 23 -8.02 0.44 -18.59
N ALA A 24 -9.30 0.82 -18.71
CA ALA A 24 -9.70 2.22 -18.66
C ALA A 24 -9.29 2.92 -17.36
N LEU A 25 -9.32 2.23 -16.21
CA LEU A 25 -8.85 2.78 -14.94
C LEU A 25 -7.33 3.05 -14.95
N TYR A 26 -6.55 2.14 -15.53
CA TYR A 26 -5.10 2.32 -15.67
C TYR A 26 -4.77 3.49 -16.60
N ASP A 27 -5.52 3.65 -17.69
CA ASP A 27 -5.31 4.72 -18.68
C ASP A 27 -5.65 6.11 -18.13
N MET A 28 -6.44 6.20 -17.06
CA MET A 28 -6.77 7.48 -16.39
C MET A 28 -5.64 7.99 -15.47
N ALA A 29 -4.68 7.13 -15.11
CA ALA A 29 -3.48 7.54 -14.38
C ALA A 29 -2.53 8.32 -15.30
N PRO A 30 -1.79 9.34 -14.79
CA PRO A 30 -1.65 9.72 -13.40
C PRO A 30 -2.65 10.80 -12.93
N LYS A 31 -3.49 11.33 -13.82
CA LYS A 31 -4.38 12.46 -13.50
C LYS A 31 -5.44 12.07 -12.46
N TYR A 32 -5.98 10.87 -12.58
CA TYR A 32 -6.92 10.30 -11.62
C TYR A 32 -6.35 8.98 -11.08
N ILE A 33 -6.41 8.82 -9.76
CA ILE A 33 -6.03 7.59 -9.07
C ILE A 33 -7.32 6.90 -8.63
N LEU A 34 -7.57 5.75 -9.24
CA LEU A 34 -8.79 4.96 -9.02
C LEU A 34 -8.40 3.64 -8.39
N GLU A 35 -8.85 3.43 -7.16
CA GLU A 35 -8.62 2.19 -6.42
C GLU A 35 -9.91 1.37 -6.45
N CYS A 36 -9.83 0.13 -6.93
CA CYS A 36 -10.98 -0.76 -7.00
C CYS A 36 -10.88 -1.80 -5.88
N PHE A 37 -11.98 -2.03 -5.17
CA PHE A 37 -12.12 -3.06 -4.14
C PHE A 37 -13.34 -3.93 -4.42
N LEU A 38 -13.24 -5.20 -4.08
CA LEU A 38 -14.42 -6.05 -4.04
C LEU A 38 -15.16 -5.83 -2.71
N GLU A 39 -16.49 -5.89 -2.76
CA GLU A 39 -17.33 -5.75 -1.55
C GLU A 39 -16.91 -6.76 -0.46
N ASN A 40 -16.57 -7.99 -0.85
CA ASN A 40 -16.12 -9.04 0.07
C ASN A 40 -14.78 -8.72 0.76
N GLU A 41 -13.90 -7.94 0.14
CA GLU A 41 -12.61 -7.51 0.73
C GLU A 41 -12.82 -6.50 1.85
N LEU A 42 -13.94 -5.78 1.85
CA LEU A 42 -14.25 -4.71 2.80
C LEU A 42 -15.24 -5.15 3.90
N MET A 43 -15.70 -6.40 3.87
CA MET A 43 -16.62 -6.93 4.88
C MET A 43 -16.01 -7.00 6.29
N PHE A 44 -14.68 -7.07 6.37
CA PHE A 44 -13.94 -7.05 7.63
C PHE A 44 -12.64 -6.28 7.48
N ASN A 45 -12.17 -5.69 8.57
CA ASN A 45 -10.92 -4.94 8.57
C ASN A 45 -9.73 -5.88 8.77
N ILE A 46 -8.97 -6.15 7.70
CA ILE A 46 -7.77 -7.01 7.76
C ILE A 46 -6.71 -6.48 8.74
N MET A 47 -6.69 -5.18 9.02
CA MET A 47 -5.70 -4.55 9.91
C MET A 47 -5.91 -4.90 11.38
N GLU A 48 -7.09 -5.39 11.75
CA GLU A 48 -7.42 -5.82 13.11
C GLU A 48 -7.09 -7.30 13.38
N HIS A 49 -6.64 -8.01 12.34
CA HIS A 49 -6.31 -9.41 12.46
C HIS A 49 -4.99 -9.61 13.23
N GLU A 50 -4.96 -10.52 14.21
CA GLU A 50 -3.79 -10.79 15.07
C GLU A 50 -2.49 -11.06 14.30
N LEU A 51 -2.58 -11.80 13.18
CA LEU A 51 -1.43 -12.10 12.32
C LEU A 51 -0.95 -10.93 11.46
N VAL A 52 -1.68 -9.81 11.40
CA VAL A 52 -1.30 -8.63 10.62
C VAL A 52 -0.62 -7.62 11.56
N PRO A 53 0.71 -7.42 11.43
CA PRO A 53 1.41 -6.46 12.26
C PRO A 53 1.07 -5.01 11.89
N GLU A 54 1.52 -4.07 12.71
CA GLU A 54 1.33 -2.64 12.46
C GLU A 54 2.17 -2.18 11.27
N HIS A 55 1.53 -1.54 10.29
CA HIS A 55 2.16 -1.00 9.09
C HIS A 55 2.04 0.52 9.06
N ILE A 56 3.16 1.23 9.02
CA ILE A 56 3.23 2.69 9.04
C ILE A 56 3.90 3.16 7.75
N VAL A 57 3.19 3.98 6.96
CA VAL A 57 3.74 4.56 5.72
C VAL A 57 4.77 5.61 6.08
N MET A 58 5.98 5.48 5.56
CA MET A 58 7.05 6.45 5.80
C MET A 58 6.97 7.62 4.84
N THR A 59 7.25 8.81 5.36
CA THR A 59 7.43 10.02 4.56
C THR A 59 8.71 9.95 3.71
N PRO A 60 8.82 10.76 2.64
CA PRO A 60 10.04 10.81 1.83
C PRO A 60 11.29 11.18 2.64
N SER A 61 11.15 12.04 3.64
CA SER A 61 12.21 12.42 4.58
C SER A 61 12.67 11.26 5.45
N GLU A 62 11.74 10.50 6.04
CA GLU A 62 12.07 9.33 6.87
C GLU A 62 12.69 8.21 6.02
N LYS A 63 12.22 8.04 4.77
CA LYS A 63 12.84 7.12 3.80
C LYS A 63 14.29 7.51 3.52
N ALA A 64 14.56 8.79 3.28
CA ALA A 64 15.93 9.28 3.03
C ALA A 64 16.83 9.05 4.25
N GLU A 65 16.34 9.34 5.45
CA GLU A 65 17.07 9.10 6.70
C GLU A 65 17.38 7.61 6.89
N LEU A 66 16.40 6.73 6.63
CA LEU A 66 16.58 5.28 6.70
C LEU A 66 17.71 4.80 5.77
N LEU A 67 17.66 5.20 4.51
CA LEU A 67 18.66 4.81 3.51
C LEU A 67 20.05 5.34 3.87
N GLN A 68 20.14 6.57 4.39
CA GLN A 68 21.40 7.16 4.84
C GLN A 68 21.96 6.45 6.07
N ARG A 69 21.12 6.21 7.09
CA ARG A 69 21.51 5.59 8.36
C ARG A 69 22.08 4.19 8.17
N TYR A 70 21.47 3.39 7.31
CA TYR A 70 21.91 2.02 7.02
C TYR A 70 22.81 1.91 5.79
N LYS A 71 23.09 3.03 5.09
CA LYS A 71 23.87 3.08 3.85
C LYS A 71 23.37 2.08 2.79
N LEU A 72 22.04 2.01 2.63
CA LEU A 72 21.36 1.09 1.73
C LEU A 72 20.89 1.80 0.46
N LYS A 73 20.82 1.05 -0.64
CA LYS A 73 20.08 1.44 -1.85
C LYS A 73 18.65 0.95 -1.76
N GLU A 74 17.72 1.64 -2.41
CA GLU A 74 16.30 1.25 -2.44
C GLU A 74 16.08 -0.19 -2.92
N SER A 75 16.90 -0.66 -3.87
CA SER A 75 16.83 -2.01 -4.42
C SER A 75 17.18 -3.12 -3.42
N GLN A 76 17.84 -2.78 -2.31
CA GLN A 76 18.23 -3.71 -1.26
C GLN A 76 17.14 -3.90 -0.20
N LEU A 77 16.11 -3.05 -0.20
CA LEU A 77 14.97 -3.23 0.70
C LEU A 77 14.11 -4.42 0.23
N PRO A 78 13.63 -5.26 1.16
CA PRO A 78 12.64 -6.29 0.83
C PRO A 78 11.39 -5.66 0.21
N ARG A 79 10.81 -6.35 -0.78
CA ARG A 79 9.68 -5.82 -1.56
C ARG A 79 8.34 -6.25 -0.99
N ILE A 80 7.36 -5.36 -1.08
CA ILE A 80 5.93 -5.66 -0.93
C ILE A 80 5.24 -5.39 -2.27
N GLN A 81 4.39 -6.31 -2.70
CA GLN A 81 3.66 -6.17 -3.97
C GLN A 81 2.56 -5.13 -3.80
N ILE A 82 2.31 -4.32 -4.83
CA ILE A 82 1.15 -3.39 -4.85
C ILE A 82 -0.18 -4.13 -4.68
N THR A 83 -0.25 -5.39 -5.11
CA THR A 83 -1.44 -6.23 -5.01
C THR A 83 -1.67 -6.80 -3.62
N ASP A 84 -0.72 -6.64 -2.69
CA ASP A 84 -0.88 -7.07 -1.31
C ASP A 84 -2.09 -6.37 -0.67
N PRO A 85 -2.97 -7.09 0.07
CA PRO A 85 -4.15 -6.50 0.69
C PRO A 85 -3.83 -5.30 1.59
N VAL A 86 -2.73 -5.34 2.35
CA VAL A 86 -2.31 -4.24 3.21
C VAL A 86 -1.77 -3.08 2.39
N ALA A 87 -1.02 -3.37 1.31
CA ALA A 87 -0.54 -2.33 0.40
C ALA A 87 -1.69 -1.59 -0.30
N ARG A 88 -2.73 -2.33 -0.73
CA ARG A 88 -3.96 -1.76 -1.28
C ARG A 88 -4.73 -0.97 -0.24
N TYR A 89 -4.90 -1.51 0.97
CA TYR A 89 -5.62 -0.85 2.06
C TYR A 89 -4.99 0.51 2.43
N LEU A 90 -3.65 0.57 2.45
CA LEU A 90 -2.90 1.81 2.72
C LEU A 90 -2.71 2.71 1.49
N GLY A 91 -3.19 2.31 0.31
CA GLY A 91 -3.06 3.07 -0.94
C GLY A 91 -1.60 3.29 -1.36
N LEU A 92 -0.72 2.32 -1.10
CA LEU A 92 0.73 2.43 -1.34
C LEU A 92 1.04 2.58 -2.84
N GLN A 93 1.96 3.48 -3.14
CA GLN A 93 2.50 3.72 -4.47
C GLN A 93 3.92 3.14 -4.61
N ARG A 94 4.31 2.85 -5.86
CA ARG A 94 5.66 2.37 -6.18
C ARG A 94 6.73 3.26 -5.58
N GLY A 95 7.70 2.63 -4.92
CA GLY A 95 8.83 3.31 -4.31
C GLY A 95 8.57 3.87 -2.90
N GLN A 96 7.33 3.82 -2.40
CA GLN A 96 7.07 4.12 -0.99
C GLN A 96 7.57 3.00 -0.09
N VAL A 97 8.02 3.38 1.11
CA VAL A 97 8.53 2.45 2.12
C VAL A 97 7.55 2.39 3.27
N VAL A 98 7.27 1.18 3.73
CA VAL A 98 6.43 0.91 4.90
C VAL A 98 7.32 0.36 6.02
N LYS A 99 7.16 0.93 7.21
CA LYS A 99 7.72 0.42 8.46
C LYS A 99 6.73 -0.58 9.06
N ILE A 100 7.21 -1.77 9.38
CA ILE A 100 6.42 -2.86 9.93
C ILE A 100 6.91 -3.14 11.34
N ILE A 101 6.02 -3.05 12.32
CA ILE A 101 6.32 -3.32 13.72
C ILE A 101 5.57 -4.58 14.14
N ARG A 102 6.33 -5.64 14.45
CA ARG A 102 5.77 -6.91 14.89
C ARG A 102 6.24 -7.30 16.29
N PRO A 103 5.42 -8.00 17.08
CA PRO A 103 5.89 -8.60 18.32
C PRO A 103 6.98 -9.63 18.02
N SER A 104 7.96 -9.72 18.91
CA SER A 104 9.06 -10.67 18.81
C SER A 104 9.30 -11.29 20.17
N GLU A 105 9.34 -12.62 20.24
CA GLU A 105 9.58 -13.34 21.49
C GLU A 105 10.93 -13.00 22.12
N THR A 106 11.96 -12.74 21.30
CA THR A 106 13.32 -12.47 21.77
C THR A 106 13.58 -10.99 22.03
N ALA A 107 13.09 -10.11 21.15
CA ALA A 107 13.40 -8.68 21.20
C ALA A 107 12.26 -7.81 21.76
N GLY A 108 11.12 -8.41 22.12
CA GLY A 108 9.88 -7.71 22.46
C GLY A 108 9.20 -7.13 21.22
N ARG A 109 9.87 -6.20 20.52
CA ARG A 109 9.40 -5.61 19.26
C ARG A 109 10.49 -5.70 18.20
N TYR A 110 10.13 -6.19 17.01
CA TYR A 110 11.00 -6.22 15.86
C TYR A 110 10.48 -5.26 14.79
N VAL A 111 11.35 -4.38 14.30
CA VAL A 111 11.05 -3.41 13.26
C VAL A 111 11.70 -3.83 11.96
N THR A 112 10.93 -3.86 10.87
CA THR A 112 11.42 -4.11 9.52
C THR A 112 10.84 -3.11 8.53
N TYR A 113 11.45 -2.99 7.36
CA TYR A 113 11.09 -2.02 6.34
C TYR A 113 10.91 -2.73 5.00
N ARG A 114 9.86 -2.39 4.26
CA ARG A 114 9.61 -2.91 2.91
C ARG A 114 9.34 -1.80 1.91
N ILE A 115 9.81 -1.96 0.68
CA ILE A 115 9.55 -1.04 -0.43
C ILE A 115 8.46 -1.59 -1.35
N THR A 116 7.55 -0.72 -1.76
CA THR A 116 6.42 -1.10 -2.62
C THR A 116 6.87 -1.18 -4.08
N GLN A 117 6.54 -2.29 -4.76
CA GLN A 117 6.85 -2.54 -6.16
C GLN A 117 5.66 -3.05 -6.97
#